data_AF-A4ENV8-F1
#
_entry.id   AF-A4ENV8-F1
#
_cell.length_a   1.000
_cell.length_b   1.000
_cell.length_c   1.000
_cell.angle_alpha   90.00
_cell.angle_beta   90.00
_cell.angle_gamma   90.00
#
_symmetry.space_group_name_H-M   'P 1'
#
loop_
_entity.id
_entity.type
_entity.pdbx_description
1 polymer ?
#
loop_
_entity_poly.entity_id
_entity_poly.type
_entity_poly.pdbx_seq_one_letter_code
_entity_poly.pdbx_strand_id
1 'polypeptide(L)'
;MRLCASQDYEAADAELNAVYKEARAVMKALDQDLPENLKGAGEALLQAQRAWIPFRDKACESEGFLFRGGSFEPLTVLHCKTELTRQRSEQLRFLLEGL
;
A
#
# COMPACT_ATOMS: atom_id res chain seq x y z
N MET A 1 -9.35 -19.58 -11.20
CA MET A 1 -8.53 -18.42 -11.62
C MET A 1 -8.83 -17.17 -10.81
N ARG A 2 -10.05 -16.58 -10.83
CA ARG A 2 -10.35 -15.38 -10.00
C ARG A 2 -10.18 -15.61 -8.48
N LEU A 3 -10.49 -16.80 -7.98
CA LEU A 3 -10.30 -17.15 -6.57
C LEU A 3 -8.81 -17.07 -6.15
N CYS A 4 -7.89 -17.54 -7.00
CA CYS A 4 -6.45 -17.44 -6.75
C CYS A 4 -6.01 -15.97 -6.74
N ALA A 5 -6.50 -15.15 -7.68
CA ALA A 5 -6.18 -13.73 -7.72
C ALA A 5 -6.70 -12.95 -6.49
N SER A 6 -7.86 -13.33 -5.93
CA SER A 6 -8.35 -12.78 -4.66
C SER A 6 -7.42 -13.13 -3.50
N GLN A 7 -7.03 -14.41 -3.41
CA GLN A 7 -6.12 -14.89 -2.37
C GLN A 7 -4.74 -14.21 -2.47
N ASP A 8 -4.22 -14.01 -3.67
CA ASP A 8 -2.96 -13.30 -3.89
C ASP A 8 -3.04 -11.85 -3.41
N TYR A 9 -4.16 -11.17 -3.69
CA TYR A 9 -4.39 -9.80 -3.22
C TYR A 9 -4.55 -9.75 -1.69
N GLU A 10 -5.30 -10.67 -1.10
CA GLU A 10 -5.48 -10.77 0.36
C GLU A 10 -4.15 -11.02 1.07
N ALA A 11 -3.29 -11.89 0.52
CA ALA A 11 -1.96 -12.14 1.05
C ALA A 11 -1.07 -10.88 0.98
N ALA A 12 -1.08 -10.18 -0.17
CA ALA A 12 -0.33 -8.93 -0.32
C ALA A 12 -0.84 -7.83 0.62
N ASP A 13 -2.16 -7.71 0.82
CA ASP A 13 -2.75 -6.72 1.73
C ASP A 13 -2.42 -7.04 3.19
N ALA A 14 -2.42 -8.32 3.59
CA ALA A 14 -2.00 -8.73 4.92
C ALA A 14 -0.53 -8.36 5.20
N GLU A 15 0.36 -8.60 4.22
CA GLU A 15 1.77 -8.24 4.28
C GLU A 15 1.97 -6.72 4.37
N LEU A 16 1.29 -5.95 3.53
CA LEU A 16 1.28 -4.49 3.58
C LEU A 16 0.90 -3.97 4.96
N ASN A 17 -0.17 -4.50 5.55
CA ASN A 17 -0.64 -4.08 6.86
C ASN A 17 0.34 -4.44 7.99
N ALA A 18 1.08 -5.55 7.87
CA ALA A 18 2.14 -5.89 8.80
C ALA A 18 3.29 -4.88 8.72
N VAL A 19 3.86 -4.68 7.53
CA VAL A 19 4.99 -3.75 7.31
C VAL A 19 4.61 -2.31 7.64
N TYR A 20 3.37 -1.88 7.34
CA TYR A 20 2.89 -0.54 7.71
C TYR A 20 2.94 -0.29 9.21
N LYS A 21 2.59 -1.28 10.05
CA LYS A 21 2.63 -1.13 11.51
C LYS A 21 4.05 -0.94 12.00
N GLU A 22 4.99 -1.71 11.47
CA GLU A 22 6.42 -1.60 11.77
C GLU A 22 6.94 -0.22 11.34
N ALA A 23 6.72 0.16 10.07
CA ALA A 23 7.18 1.45 9.53
C ALA A 23 6.57 2.62 10.31
N ARG A 24 5.31 2.53 10.72
CA ARG A 24 4.65 3.57 11.51
C ARG A 24 5.21 3.67 12.93
N ALA A 25 5.61 2.56 13.54
CA ALA A 25 6.28 2.59 14.84
C ALA A 25 7.65 3.29 14.73
N VAL A 26 8.41 2.94 13.70
CA VAL A 26 9.70 3.52 13.38
C VAL A 26 9.60 5.04 13.13
N MET A 27 8.66 5.48 12.29
CA MET A 27 8.45 6.91 12.04
C MET A 27 8.01 7.68 13.29
N LYS A 28 7.23 7.06 14.18
CA LYS A 28 6.88 7.68 15.47
C LYS A 28 8.07 7.75 16.43
N ALA A 29 8.99 6.79 16.37
CA ALA A 29 10.20 6.81 17.19
C ALA A 29 11.13 7.96 16.79
N LEU A 30 11.25 8.26 15.48
CA LEU A 30 11.97 9.44 14.99
C LEU A 30 11.47 10.74 15.60
N ASP A 31 10.16 10.85 15.84
CA ASP A 31 9.54 12.05 16.42
C ASP A 31 9.82 12.23 17.93
N GLN A 32 10.27 11.19 18.66
CA GLN A 32 10.31 11.21 20.13
C GLN A 32 11.29 12.25 20.71
N ASP A 33 12.48 12.36 20.12
CA ASP A 33 13.56 13.23 20.62
C ASP A 33 13.67 14.56 19.87
N LEU A 34 12.77 14.82 18.92
CA LEU A 34 12.79 16.04 18.11
C LEU A 34 12.03 17.19 18.78
N PRO A 35 12.46 18.45 18.58
CA PRO A 35 11.64 19.64 18.87
C PRO A 35 10.29 19.57 18.15
N GLU A 36 9.24 20.14 18.76
CA GLU A 36 7.86 20.02 18.26
C GLU A 36 7.68 20.47 16.80
N ASN A 37 8.42 21.50 16.37
CA ASN A 37 8.37 22.01 15.00
C ASN A 37 9.07 21.11 13.96
N LEU A 38 9.77 20.06 14.39
CA LEU A 38 10.44 19.08 13.53
C LEU A 38 9.77 17.69 13.57
N LYS A 39 8.77 17.51 14.45
CA LYS A 39 7.96 16.28 14.49
C LYS A 39 6.97 16.22 13.35
N GLY A 40 6.52 15.01 13.04
CA GLY A 40 5.44 14.75 12.10
C GLY A 40 5.68 13.57 11.19
N ALA A 41 6.80 12.84 11.34
CA ALA A 41 7.13 11.71 10.48
C ALA A 41 6.03 10.63 10.53
N GLY A 42 5.52 10.33 11.74
CA GLY A 42 4.41 9.40 11.88
C GLY A 42 3.15 9.88 11.15
N GLU A 43 2.76 11.14 11.33
CA GLU A 43 1.55 11.69 10.71
C GLU A 43 1.67 11.80 9.19
N ALA A 44 2.84 12.18 8.67
CA ALA A 44 3.13 12.18 7.24
C ALA A 44 2.93 10.79 6.63
N LEU A 45 3.43 9.73 7.28
CA LEU A 45 3.22 8.36 6.82
C LEU A 45 1.74 7.94 6.84
N LEU A 46 0.96 8.40 7.83
CA LEU A 46 -0.49 8.16 7.87
C LEU A 46 -1.18 8.71 6.62
N GLN A 47 -0.89 9.96 6.32
CA GLN A 47 -1.52 10.72 5.26
C GLN A 47 -1.11 10.15 3.90
N ALA A 48 0.17 9.80 3.73
CA ALA A 48 0.66 9.10 2.57
C ALA A 48 -0.09 7.78 2.33
N GLN A 49 -0.28 6.96 3.37
CA GLN A 49 -1.00 5.69 3.23
C GLN A 49 -2.48 5.88 2.89
N ARG A 50 -3.13 6.87 3.51
CA ARG A 50 -4.53 7.23 3.22
C ARG A 50 -4.73 7.76 1.81
N ALA A 51 -3.76 8.48 1.26
CA ALA A 51 -3.78 8.96 -0.12
C ALA A 51 -3.46 7.86 -1.14
N TRP A 52 -2.62 6.90 -0.75
CA TRP A 52 -2.23 5.79 -1.62
C TRP A 52 -3.39 4.81 -1.91
N ILE A 53 -4.26 4.54 -0.95
CA ILE A 53 -5.42 3.63 -1.13
C ILE A 53 -6.34 4.06 -2.29
N PRO A 54 -6.87 5.31 -2.34
CA PRO A 54 -7.71 5.74 -3.45
C PRO A 54 -6.93 5.83 -4.77
N PHE A 55 -5.63 6.16 -4.73
CA PHE A 55 -4.77 6.07 -5.91
C PHE A 55 -4.74 4.64 -6.47
N ARG A 56 -4.42 3.64 -5.63
CA ARG A 56 -4.40 2.21 -6.02
C ARG A 56 -5.73 1.81 -6.64
N ASP A 57 -6.82 2.11 -5.94
CA ASP A 57 -8.14 1.67 -6.38
C ASP A 57 -8.55 2.30 -7.72
N LYS A 58 -8.22 3.59 -7.94
CA LYS A 58 -8.52 4.29 -9.20
C LYS A 58 -7.57 3.93 -10.34
N ALA A 59 -6.29 3.72 -10.06
CA ALA A 59 -5.33 3.21 -11.03
C ALA A 59 -5.78 1.84 -11.55
N CYS A 60 -6.11 0.90 -10.65
CA CYS A 60 -6.53 -0.45 -11.05
C CYS A 60 -7.91 -0.49 -11.69
N GLU A 61 -8.85 0.37 -11.28
CA GLU A 61 -10.11 0.55 -12.00
C GLU A 61 -9.84 0.98 -13.45
N SER A 62 -8.93 1.94 -13.67
CA SER A 62 -8.57 2.43 -15.00
C SER A 62 -7.97 1.34 -15.90
N GLU A 63 -7.12 0.46 -15.36
CA GLU A 63 -6.57 -0.68 -16.11
C GLU A 63 -7.66 -1.71 -16.46
N GLY A 64 -8.64 -1.91 -15.57
CA GLY A 64 -9.77 -2.79 -15.81
C GLY A 64 -10.60 -2.40 -17.05
N PHE A 65 -10.66 -1.12 -17.39
CA PHE A 65 -11.39 -0.64 -18.58
C PHE A 65 -10.84 -1.20 -19.90
N LEU A 66 -9.57 -1.65 -19.94
CA LEU A 66 -9.01 -2.32 -21.12
C LEU A 66 -9.78 -3.60 -21.50
N PHE A 67 -10.51 -4.19 -20.54
CA PHE A 67 -11.25 -5.44 -20.72
C PHE A 67 -12.74 -5.30 -20.35
N ARG A 68 -13.26 -4.06 -20.37
CA ARG A 68 -14.60 -3.70 -19.88
C ARG A 68 -15.70 -4.64 -20.38
N GLY A 69 -16.53 -5.15 -19.48
CA GLY A 69 -17.65 -6.04 -19.77
C GLY A 69 -17.25 -7.48 -20.06
N GLY A 70 -15.94 -7.77 -20.14
CA GLY A 70 -15.39 -9.10 -20.33
C GLY A 70 -15.09 -9.82 -19.01
N SER A 71 -14.83 -11.12 -19.11
CA SER A 71 -14.44 -11.95 -17.96
C SER A 71 -13.05 -11.60 -17.41
N PHE A 72 -12.22 -10.87 -18.16
CA PHE A 72 -10.88 -10.43 -17.77
C PHE A 72 -10.86 -9.15 -16.94
N GLU A 73 -11.83 -8.24 -17.07
CA GLU A 73 -11.86 -6.96 -16.33
C GLU A 73 -11.55 -7.12 -14.82
N PRO A 74 -12.31 -7.90 -14.04
CA PRO A 74 -12.04 -8.03 -12.61
C PRO A 74 -10.76 -8.81 -12.29
N LEU A 75 -10.26 -9.64 -13.22
CA LEU A 75 -8.98 -10.32 -13.04
C LEU A 75 -7.82 -9.31 -13.19
N THR A 76 -7.89 -8.42 -14.18
CA THR A 76 -6.95 -7.33 -14.38
C THR A 76 -6.93 -6.38 -13.19
N VAL A 77 -8.10 -5.99 -12.66
CA VAL A 77 -8.20 -5.14 -11.48
C VAL A 77 -7.53 -5.79 -10.25
N LEU A 78 -7.79 -7.08 -9.99
CA LEU A 78 -7.18 -7.79 -8.87
C LEU A 78 -5.66 -7.90 -9.03
N HIS A 79 -5.18 -8.23 -10.22
CA HIS A 79 -3.75 -8.33 -10.49
C HIS A 79 -3.03 -7.00 -10.25
N CYS A 80 -3.56 -5.90 -10.79
CA CYS A 80 -3.03 -4.56 -10.52
C CYS A 80 -2.99 -4.24 -9.02
N LYS A 81 -4.07 -4.55 -8.29
CA LYS A 81 -4.13 -4.30 -6.85
C LYS A 81 -3.05 -5.07 -6.10
N THR A 82 -2.82 -6.33 -6.44
CA THR A 82 -1.76 -7.15 -5.87
C THR A 82 -0.39 -6.53 -6.12
N GLU A 83 -0.10 -6.15 -7.36
CA GLU A 83 1.20 -5.60 -7.75
C GLU A 83 1.50 -4.27 -7.05
N LEU A 84 0.57 -3.30 -7.11
CA LEU A 84 0.76 -2.02 -6.42
C LEU A 84 0.89 -2.21 -4.90
N THR A 85 0.19 -3.19 -4.33
CA THR A 85 0.28 -3.49 -2.89
C THR A 85 1.65 -4.04 -2.52
N ARG A 86 2.23 -4.96 -3.31
CA ARG A 86 3.60 -5.45 -3.12
C ARG A 86 4.62 -4.33 -3.24
N GLN A 87 4.52 -3.49 -4.28
CA GLN A 87 5.40 -2.33 -4.45
C GLN A 87 5.33 -1.38 -3.24
N ARG A 88 4.13 -1.15 -2.71
CA ARG A 88 3.96 -0.32 -1.52
C ARG A 88 4.60 -0.95 -0.28
N SER A 89 4.50 -2.26 -0.11
CA SER A 89 5.21 -2.97 0.97
C SER A 89 6.72 -2.72 0.89
N GLU A 90 7.34 -2.78 -0.29
CA GLU A 90 8.78 -2.47 -0.45
C GLU A 90 9.11 -1.02 -0.10
N GLN A 91 8.27 -0.06 -0.53
CA GLN A 91 8.43 1.35 -0.15
C GLN A 91 8.36 1.56 1.36
N LEU A 92 7.52 0.78 2.06
CA LEU A 92 7.42 0.84 3.52
C LEU A 92 8.63 0.17 4.18
N ARG A 93 9.19 -0.90 3.61
CA ARG A 93 10.43 -1.53 4.12
C ARG A 93 11.64 -0.63 4.02
N PHE A 94 11.72 0.20 2.98
CA PHE A 94 12.77 1.22 2.89
C PHE A 94 12.81 2.14 4.13
N LEU A 95 11.64 2.42 4.73
CA LEU A 95 11.55 3.21 5.97
C LEU A 95 12.02 2.44 7.21
N LEU A 96 12.16 1.11 7.13
CA LEU A 96 12.72 0.26 8.18
C LEU A 96 14.25 0.17 8.08
N GLU A 97 14.78 0.18 6.86
CA GLU A 97 16.23 0.07 6.59
C GLU A 97 16.99 1.40 6.74
N GLY A 98 16.28 2.53 6.67
CA GLY A 98 16.84 3.88 6.77
C GLY A 98 17.20 4.34 8.19
N LEU A 99 17.25 3.41 9.17
CA LEU A 99 17.58 3.61 10.57
C LEU A 99 18.56 2.54 11.05
#